data_AF-A0A254U4W2-F1
#
_entry.id   AF-A0A254U4W2-F1
#
_cell.length_a   1.000
_cell.length_b   1.000
_cell.length_c   1.000
_cell.angle_alpha   90.00
_cell.angle_beta   90.00
_cell.angle_gamma   90.00
#
_symmetry.space_group_name_H-M   'P 1'
#
loop_
_entity.id
_entity.type
_entity.pdbx_description
1 polymer ?
#
loop_
_entity_poly.entity_id
_entity_poly.type
_entity_poly.pdbx_seq_one_letter_code
_entity_poly.pdbx_strand_id
1 'polypeptide(L)'
;MEDSSISALPHSQSCSEAASFTNPPATINSIDDAGGCQTKDAHAARRDQHNRDERASAKGVSDILFALVETMWALLCTYRQGDEEKLSQSTLGIVLDGALRQLELQSSQETCETLRRENQHLRELLWAATGCVQPPSGRDTGQH
;
A
#
# COMPACT_ATOMS: atom_id res chain seq x y z
N MET A 1 0.70 33.22 -62.85
CA MET A 1 1.79 32.62 -62.06
C MET A 1 1.17 32.20 -60.74
N GLU A 2 0.64 30.97 -60.75
CA GLU A 2 1.04 29.87 -59.82
C GLU A 2 0.34 30.09 -58.47
N ASP A 3 -0.85 29.54 -58.18
CA ASP A 3 -1.28 28.14 -58.24
C ASP A 3 -0.17 27.17 -57.80
N SER A 4 -0.18 26.83 -56.51
CA SER A 4 0.43 25.60 -55.99
C SER A 4 -0.29 25.15 -54.73
N SER A 5 -1.35 24.40 -55.00
CA SER A 5 -1.87 23.27 -54.25
C SER A 5 -0.85 22.61 -53.32
N ILE A 6 -1.16 22.55 -52.02
CA ILE A 6 -0.54 21.56 -51.14
C ILE A 6 -1.41 20.31 -51.22
N SER A 7 -0.80 19.30 -51.85
CA SER A 7 -1.35 17.99 -52.13
C SER A 7 -1.61 17.16 -50.87
N ALA A 8 -2.68 16.37 -50.99
CA ALA A 8 -2.83 15.00 -50.50
C ALA A 8 -2.83 14.76 -48.98
N LEU A 9 -4.03 14.83 -48.41
CA LEU A 9 -4.46 13.93 -47.34
C LEU A 9 -4.34 12.47 -47.84
N PRO A 10 -3.55 11.59 -47.18
CA PRO A 10 -3.58 10.18 -47.50
C PRO A 10 -4.94 9.61 -47.12
N HIS A 11 -5.50 8.90 -48.10
CA HIS A 11 -6.77 8.23 -48.05
C HIS A 11 -6.81 7.17 -46.95
N SER A 12 -7.96 7.09 -46.30
CA SER A 12 -8.58 5.88 -45.75
C SER A 12 -7.77 4.59 -45.92
N GLN A 13 -6.93 4.25 -44.93
CA GLN A 13 -6.50 2.86 -44.76
C GLN A 13 -7.65 2.11 -44.09
N SER A 14 -8.45 1.49 -44.95
CA SER A 14 -9.48 0.51 -44.63
C SER A 14 -8.93 -0.58 -43.71
N CYS A 15 -9.63 -0.82 -42.58
CA CYS A 15 -9.45 -1.97 -41.70
C CYS A 15 -9.61 -3.28 -42.48
N SER A 16 -8.54 -3.77 -43.08
CA SER A 16 -8.54 -5.07 -43.77
C SER A 16 -7.27 -5.90 -43.56
N GLU A 17 -6.33 -5.43 -42.74
CA GLU A 17 -5.09 -6.14 -42.42
C GLU A 17 -5.06 -6.72 -40.99
N ALA A 18 -6.23 -7.07 -40.46
CA ALA A 18 -6.36 -7.81 -39.19
C ALA A 18 -6.52 -9.34 -39.39
N ALA A 19 -6.35 -9.85 -40.61
CA ALA A 19 -6.64 -11.24 -40.95
C ALA A 19 -5.40 -12.16 -41.05
N SER A 20 -4.20 -11.68 -40.73
CA SER A 20 -2.96 -12.48 -40.79
C SER A 20 -2.39 -12.90 -39.43
N PHE A 21 -3.06 -12.60 -38.32
CA PHE A 21 -2.64 -13.01 -36.96
C PHE A 21 -3.40 -14.22 -36.40
N THR A 22 -4.13 -14.98 -37.24
CA THR A 22 -4.99 -16.10 -36.81
C THR A 22 -4.32 -17.47 -36.79
N ASN A 23 -2.99 -17.55 -36.70
CA ASN A 23 -2.31 -18.83 -36.41
C ASN A 23 -1.32 -18.66 -35.26
N PRO A 24 -1.70 -18.96 -34.00
CA PRO A 24 -0.71 -19.19 -32.96
C PRO A 24 0.08 -20.47 -33.32
N PRO A 25 1.43 -20.46 -33.25
CA PRO A 25 2.19 -21.68 -33.42
C PRO A 25 1.79 -22.67 -32.32
N ALA A 26 1.45 -23.90 -32.73
CA ALA A 26 1.17 -25.04 -31.87
C ALA A 26 2.43 -25.40 -31.06
N THR A 27 2.66 -24.66 -29.97
CA THR A 27 3.68 -24.98 -28.96
C THR A 27 3.14 -24.58 -27.59
N ILE A 28 1.95 -25.07 -27.26
CA ILE A 28 1.52 -25.23 -25.88
C ILE A 28 1.81 -26.70 -25.58
N ASN A 29 2.76 -26.95 -24.68
CA ASN A 29 2.85 -28.09 -23.75
C ASN A 29 4.30 -28.26 -23.27
N SER A 30 4.87 -27.26 -22.58
CA SER A 30 6.00 -27.47 -21.64
C SER A 30 6.32 -26.20 -20.82
N ILE A 31 5.33 -25.52 -20.23
CA ILE A 31 5.58 -24.48 -19.21
C ILE A 31 4.76 -24.70 -17.93
N ASP A 32 3.90 -25.73 -17.88
CA ASP A 32 2.99 -25.91 -16.74
C ASP A 32 3.61 -26.54 -15.49
N ASP A 33 4.75 -27.22 -15.59
CA ASP A 33 5.27 -27.99 -14.44
C ASP A 33 6.33 -27.24 -13.59
N ALA A 34 6.87 -26.13 -14.08
CA ALA A 34 7.82 -25.28 -13.32
C ALA A 34 7.15 -24.05 -12.67
N GLY A 35 5.98 -23.63 -13.15
CA GLY A 35 5.24 -22.47 -12.63
C GLY A 35 4.33 -22.79 -11.42
N GLY A 36 3.88 -24.04 -11.29
CA GLY A 36 2.97 -24.47 -10.22
C GLY A 36 3.59 -24.47 -8.81
N CYS A 37 4.91 -24.62 -8.70
CA CYS A 37 5.62 -24.57 -7.43
C CYS A 37 5.90 -23.11 -7.01
N GLN A 38 6.39 -22.27 -7.93
CA GLN A 38 6.68 -20.86 -7.66
C GLN A 38 5.44 -20.03 -7.35
N THR A 39 4.29 -20.32 -7.98
CA THR A 39 3.03 -19.62 -7.69
C THR A 39 2.48 -19.97 -6.32
N LYS A 40 2.55 -21.25 -5.90
CA LYS A 40 2.13 -21.68 -4.56
C LYS A 40 2.98 -21.04 -3.47
N ASP A 41 4.30 -20.98 -3.68
CA ASP A 41 5.23 -20.35 -2.72
C ASP A 41 5.02 -18.83 -2.64
N ALA A 42 4.77 -18.16 -3.77
CA ALA A 42 4.44 -16.74 -3.79
C ALA A 42 3.08 -16.44 -3.12
N HIS A 43 2.07 -17.29 -3.29
CA HIS A 43 0.78 -17.15 -2.62
C HIS A 43 0.88 -17.42 -1.11
N ALA A 44 1.67 -18.42 -0.70
CA ALA A 44 1.94 -18.70 0.71
C ALA A 44 2.67 -17.53 1.37
N ALA A 45 3.72 -17.00 0.73
CA ALA A 45 4.46 -15.83 1.22
C ALA A 45 3.58 -14.57 1.36
N ARG A 46 2.67 -14.32 0.39
CA ARG A 46 1.70 -13.21 0.47
C ARG A 46 0.72 -13.39 1.63
N ARG A 47 0.21 -14.60 1.85
CA ARG A 47 -0.70 -14.91 2.96
C ARG A 47 0.00 -14.75 4.31
N ASP A 48 1.23 -15.21 4.44
CA ASP A 48 2.01 -15.04 5.66
C ASP A 48 2.31 -13.58 5.96
N GLN A 49 2.60 -12.77 4.94
CA GLN A 49 2.77 -11.33 5.10
C GLN A 49 1.47 -10.65 5.56
N HIS A 50 0.33 -10.99 4.93
CA HIS A 50 -0.97 -10.49 5.35
C HIS A 50 -1.26 -10.81 6.83
N ASN A 51 -1.05 -12.05 7.24
CA ASN A 51 -1.24 -12.47 8.63
C ASN A 51 -0.31 -11.73 9.60
N ARG A 52 0.92 -11.38 9.18
CA ARG A 52 1.84 -10.57 9.99
C ARG A 52 1.37 -9.13 10.12
N ASP A 53 0.90 -8.54 9.02
CA ASP A 53 0.37 -7.19 9.00
C ASP A 53 -0.87 -7.10 9.91
N GLU A 54 -1.79 -8.05 9.82
CA GLU A 54 -2.95 -8.15 10.72
C GLU A 54 -2.55 -8.29 12.19
N ARG A 55 -1.53 -9.11 12.48
CA ARG A 55 -1.01 -9.24 13.85
C ARG A 55 -0.36 -7.96 14.36
N ALA A 56 0.36 -7.24 13.50
CA ALA A 56 0.97 -5.96 13.85
C ALA A 56 -0.11 -4.90 14.11
N SER A 57 -1.14 -4.83 13.28
CA SER A 57 -2.31 -3.97 13.46
C SER A 57 -3.05 -4.28 14.76
N ALA A 58 -3.39 -5.55 14.98
CA ALA A 58 -4.06 -6.01 16.19
C ALA A 58 -3.23 -5.72 17.46
N LYS A 59 -1.89 -5.83 17.37
CA LYS A 59 -0.99 -5.45 18.45
C LYS A 59 -1.04 -3.95 18.73
N GLY A 60 -0.98 -3.11 17.69
CA GLY A 60 -1.07 -1.65 17.86
C GLY A 60 -2.37 -1.22 18.53
N VAL A 61 -3.51 -1.79 18.11
CA VAL A 61 -4.81 -1.54 18.76
C VAL A 61 -4.80 -2.01 20.21
N SER A 62 -4.26 -3.20 20.46
CA SER A 62 -4.19 -3.77 21.82
C SER A 62 -3.36 -2.89 22.74
N ASP A 63 -2.20 -2.40 22.30
CA ASP A 63 -1.31 -1.54 23.07
C ASP A 63 -2.03 -0.22 23.47
N ILE A 64 -2.81 0.37 22.56
CA ILE A 64 -3.62 1.57 22.85
C ILE A 64 -4.71 1.26 23.89
N LEU A 65 -5.42 0.14 23.73
CA LEU A 65 -6.47 -0.25 24.68
C LEU A 65 -5.91 -0.56 26.07
N PHE A 66 -4.74 -1.22 26.16
CA PHE A 66 -4.07 -1.45 27.43
C PHE A 66 -3.68 -0.14 28.11
N ALA A 67 -3.07 0.80 27.37
CA ALA A 67 -2.71 2.11 27.91
C ALA A 67 -3.95 2.89 28.40
N LEU A 68 -5.07 2.79 27.70
CA LEU A 68 -6.33 3.39 28.13
C LEU A 68 -6.81 2.79 29.46
N VAL A 69 -6.84 1.46 29.56
CA VAL A 69 -7.26 0.76 30.80
C VAL A 69 -6.34 1.11 31.96
N GLU A 70 -5.03 1.15 31.75
CA GLU A 70 -4.05 1.57 32.76
C GLU A 70 -4.30 3.01 33.23
N THR A 71 -4.56 3.92 32.29
CA THR A 71 -4.83 5.33 32.61
C THR A 71 -6.14 5.48 33.40
N MET A 72 -7.20 4.79 32.98
CA MET A 72 -8.48 4.78 33.70
C MET A 72 -8.33 4.16 35.10
N TRP A 73 -7.56 3.09 35.22
CA TRP A 73 -7.26 2.47 36.51
C TRP A 73 -6.47 3.40 37.43
N ALA A 74 -5.47 4.10 36.92
CA ALA A 74 -4.70 5.09 37.67
C ALA A 74 -5.59 6.23 38.19
N LEU A 75 -6.52 6.73 37.35
CA LEU A 75 -7.51 7.72 37.77
C LEU A 75 -8.42 7.20 38.89
N LEU A 76 -8.94 5.98 38.76
CA LEU A 76 -9.75 5.34 39.82
C LEU A 76 -8.96 5.18 41.13
N CYS A 77 -7.67 4.86 41.03
CA CYS A 77 -6.79 4.78 42.18
C CYS A 77 -6.61 6.13 42.87
N THR A 78 -6.45 7.23 42.12
CA THR A 78 -6.34 8.58 42.70
C THR A 78 -7.65 9.04 43.34
N TYR A 79 -8.78 8.73 42.71
CA TYR A 79 -10.11 9.02 43.27
C TYR A 79 -10.33 8.33 44.60
N ARG A 80 -10.04 7.02 44.67
CA ARG A 80 -10.16 6.24 45.91
C ARG A 80 -9.27 6.76 47.04
N GLN A 81 -8.18 7.47 46.72
CA GLN A 81 -7.30 8.11 47.70
C GLN A 81 -7.80 9.48 48.18
N GLY A 82 -9.00 9.91 47.77
CA GLY A 82 -9.65 11.15 48.20
C GLY A 82 -9.41 12.35 47.29
N ASP A 83 -8.77 12.15 46.13
CA ASP A 83 -8.53 13.20 45.14
C ASP A 83 -9.68 13.22 44.12
N GLU A 84 -10.86 13.66 44.57
CA GLU A 84 -12.09 13.64 43.76
C GLU A 84 -12.04 14.57 42.54
N GLU A 85 -11.22 15.62 42.59
CA GLU A 85 -11.07 16.61 41.52
C GLU A 85 -10.50 15.99 40.23
N LYS A 86 -9.71 14.92 40.37
CA LYS A 86 -9.10 14.20 39.24
C LYS A 86 -10.07 13.32 38.47
N LEU A 87 -11.13 12.82 39.09
CA LEU A 87 -12.13 11.96 38.44
C LEU A 87 -13.37 12.76 38.06
N SER A 88 -13.12 13.92 37.44
CA SER A 88 -14.17 14.70 36.81
C SER A 88 -14.59 14.04 35.49
N GLN A 89 -15.85 14.25 35.10
CA GLN A 89 -16.36 13.86 33.79
C GLN A 89 -15.50 14.48 32.65
N SER A 90 -14.92 15.67 32.90
CA SER A 90 -14.01 16.33 31.96
C SER A 90 -12.68 15.57 31.81
N THR A 91 -12.08 15.11 32.90
CA THR A 91 -10.81 14.35 32.85
C THR A 91 -11.00 13.01 32.15
N LEU A 92 -12.10 12.30 32.42
CA LEU A 92 -12.44 11.07 31.72
C LEU A 92 -12.63 11.31 30.22
N GLY A 93 -13.32 12.40 29.86
CA GLY A 93 -13.50 12.81 28.45
C GLY A 93 -12.16 13.00 27.74
N ILE A 94 -11.21 13.70 28.36
CA ILE A 94 -9.86 13.92 27.79
C ILE A 94 -9.13 12.60 27.54
N VAL A 95 -9.21 11.65 28.46
CA VAL A 95 -8.55 10.34 28.33
C VAL A 95 -9.16 9.52 27.19
N LEU A 96 -10.49 9.49 27.09
CA LEU A 96 -11.20 8.79 26.01
C LEU A 96 -10.93 9.44 24.65
N ASP A 97 -10.98 10.78 24.56
CA ASP A 97 -10.67 11.53 23.34
C ASP A 97 -9.22 11.29 22.90
N GLY A 98 -8.29 11.19 23.86
CA GLY A 98 -6.90 10.85 23.60
C GLY A 98 -6.74 9.46 22.99
N ALA A 99 -7.36 8.44 23.57
CA ALA A 99 -7.33 7.09 23.03
C ALA A 99 -8.02 6.99 21.65
N LEU A 100 -9.13 7.71 21.46
CA LEU A 100 -9.82 7.79 20.17
C LEU A 100 -8.90 8.36 19.09
N ARG A 101 -8.23 9.48 19.36
CA ARG A 101 -7.25 10.08 18.43
C ARG A 101 -6.08 9.15 18.13
N GLN A 102 -5.62 8.36 19.11
CA GLN A 102 -4.55 7.37 18.89
C GLN A 102 -5.00 6.25 17.95
N LEU A 103 -6.22 5.74 18.11
CA LEU A 103 -6.80 4.73 17.21
C LEU A 103 -6.99 5.28 15.79
N GLU A 104 -7.49 6.52 15.65
CA GLU A 104 -7.62 7.20 14.37
C GLU A 104 -6.25 7.40 13.69
N LEU A 105 -5.24 7.81 14.46
CA LEU A 105 -3.87 7.96 13.97
C LEU A 105 -3.30 6.62 13.50
N GLN A 106 -3.47 5.54 14.28
CA GLN A 106 -3.00 4.21 13.89
C GLN A 106 -3.67 3.76 12.58
N SER A 107 -4.99 3.90 12.49
CA SER A 107 -5.77 3.54 11.28
C SER A 107 -5.30 4.32 10.04
N SER A 108 -5.07 5.63 10.21
CA SER A 108 -4.54 6.48 9.13
C SER A 108 -3.12 6.06 8.72
N GLN A 109 -2.26 5.74 9.69
CA GLN A 109 -0.91 5.24 9.44
C GLN A 109 -0.94 3.94 8.63
N GLU A 110 -1.71 2.94 9.06
CA GLU A 110 -1.85 1.65 8.34
C GLU A 110 -2.30 1.83 6.89
N THR A 111 -3.27 2.73 6.66
CA THR A 111 -3.73 3.08 5.32
C THR A 111 -2.61 3.70 4.49
N CYS A 112 -1.86 4.64 5.06
CA CYS A 112 -0.72 5.27 4.41
C CYS A 112 0.39 4.25 4.07
N GLU A 113 0.69 3.32 4.98
CA GLU A 113 1.68 2.29 4.77
C GLU A 113 1.28 1.32 3.64
N THR A 114 -0.01 0.98 3.58
CA THR A 114 -0.57 0.12 2.54
C THR A 114 -0.46 0.79 1.18
N LEU A 115 -0.92 2.04 1.06
CA LEU A 115 -0.79 2.81 -0.19
C LEU A 115 0.67 2.99 -0.61
N ARG A 116 1.58 3.23 0.33
CA ARG A 116 3.02 3.34 0.06
C ARG A 116 3.61 2.04 -0.51
N ARG A 117 3.22 0.87 0.05
CA ARG A 117 3.64 -0.44 -0.47
C ARG A 117 3.07 -0.72 -1.85
N GLU A 118 1.80 -0.43 -2.07
CA GLU A 118 1.17 -0.59 -3.39
C GLU A 118 1.82 0.33 -4.43
N ASN A 119 2.06 1.59 -4.09
CA ASN A 119 2.72 2.53 -5.00
C ASN A 119 4.13 2.06 -5.36
N GLN A 120 4.88 1.54 -4.39
CA GLN A 120 6.20 0.96 -4.61
C GLN A 120 6.13 -0.26 -5.53
N HIS A 121 5.19 -1.17 -5.29
CA HIS A 121 4.98 -2.35 -6.13
C HIS A 121 4.61 -1.97 -7.57
N LEU A 122 3.73 -0.99 -7.76
CA LEU A 122 3.36 -0.48 -9.08
C LEU A 122 4.55 0.14 -9.82
N ARG A 123 5.43 0.87 -9.10
CA ARG A 123 6.67 1.42 -9.69
C ARG A 123 7.62 0.32 -10.12
N GLU A 124 7.79 -0.72 -9.32
CA GLU A 124 8.62 -1.88 -9.66
C GLU A 124 8.11 -2.62 -10.89
N LEU A 125 6.79 -2.83 -11.00
CA LEU A 125 6.17 -3.41 -12.18
C LEU A 125 6.36 -2.54 -13.42
N LEU A 126 6.19 -1.23 -13.27
CA LEU A 126 6.39 -0.28 -14.36
C LEU A 126 7.84 -0.29 -14.84
N TRP A 127 8.81 -0.33 -13.93
CA TRP A 127 10.24 -0.47 -14.28
C TRP A 127 10.53 -1.78 -14.98
N ALA A 128 10.01 -2.91 -14.47
CA ALA A 128 10.19 -4.20 -15.12
C ALA A 128 9.59 -4.24 -16.54
N ALA A 129 8.47 -3.55 -16.76
CA ALA A 129 7.80 -3.48 -18.05
C ALA A 129 8.45 -2.50 -19.05
N THR A 130 9.04 -1.40 -18.57
CA THR A 130 9.61 -0.33 -19.42
C THR A 130 11.12 -0.39 -19.59
N GLY A 131 11.85 -1.17 -18.78
CA GLY A 131 13.30 -1.31 -18.88
C GLY A 131 14.11 -0.05 -18.54
N CYS A 132 13.47 1.00 -17.99
CA CYS A 132 14.14 2.26 -17.67
C CYS A 132 14.95 2.18 -16.38
N VAL A 133 16.22 2.59 -16.46
CA VAL A 133 17.21 2.69 -15.37
C VAL A 133 16.73 3.65 -14.28
N GLN A 134 16.78 3.20 -13.03
CA GLN A 134 16.46 3.99 -11.83
C GLN A 134 17.40 5.22 -11.72
N PRO A 135 16.90 6.45 -11.48
CA PRO A 135 17.79 7.58 -11.20
C PRO A 135 18.53 7.32 -9.88
N PRO A 136 19.83 7.65 -9.80
CA PRO A 136 20.62 7.40 -8.60
C PRO A 136 20.00 8.12 -7.41
N SER A 137 19.77 7.35 -6.34
CA SER A 137 19.46 7.90 -5.02
C SER A 137 20.65 8.75 -4.60
N GLY A 138 20.53 10.07 -4.81
CA GLY A 138 21.50 11.05 -4.35
C GLY A 138 21.55 11.08 -2.83
N ARG A 139 22.39 10.22 -2.25
CA ARG A 139 23.07 10.48 -0.97
C ARG A 139 24.56 10.48 -1.24
N ASP A 140 25.02 11.55 -1.89
CA ASP A 140 26.41 11.96 -1.73
C ASP A 140 26.56 12.52 -0.32
N THR A 141 27.25 11.74 0.48
CA THR A 141 27.95 12.14 1.69
C THR A 141 28.91 13.28 1.36
N GLY A 142 28.47 14.52 1.57
CA GLY A 142 29.34 15.69 1.63
C GLY A 142 29.87 15.90 3.04
N GLN A 143 30.88 15.11 3.44
CA GLN A 143 31.84 15.54 4.46
C GLN A 143 32.96 16.29 3.75
N HIS A 144 33.13 17.58 4.06
CA HIS A 144 34.41 18.18 4.46
C HIS A 144 34.22 19.63 4.90
#